data_AF-Q4C5K5-F1
#
_entry.id   AF-Q4C5K5-F1
#
_cell.length_a   1.000
_cell.length_b   1.000
_cell.length_c   1.000
_cell.angle_alpha   90.00
_cell.angle_beta   90.00
_cell.angle_gamma   90.00
#
_symmetry.space_group_name_H-M   'P 1'
#
loop_
_entity.id
_entity.type
_entity.pdbx_description
1 polymer ?
#
loop_
_entity_poly.entity_id
_entity_poly.type
_entity_poly.pdbx_seq_one_letter_code
_entity_poly.pdbx_strand_id
1 'polypeptide(L)'
;MKRNIDQFLANETRLQEYLVWVRDKSNSVEADQKIAAIREFYYSLHPSLDHDRNFSLYLDLYLSLYLSCDFSQDINLKLLDLSPDLNSAIKHCLDRKLREILQQLQQQLPDRDLDREIKKQWWKNNGATWKNELRQAMIKYRNIGHEWNFNQQQIELLKQYLTANKLLMECLNSECYVSREVREEIEDSLFLPFADLNYD
;
A
#
# COMPACT_ATOMS: atom_id res chain seq x y z
N MET A 1 8.69 -10.99 22.74
CA MET A 1 8.02 -11.33 21.46
C MET A 1 8.32 -10.28 20.39
N LYS A 2 7.97 -9.00 20.58
CA LYS A 2 8.22 -7.90 19.63
C LYS A 2 9.68 -7.85 19.10
N ARG A 3 10.69 -7.76 19.97
CA ARG A 3 12.12 -7.76 19.56
C ARG A 3 12.50 -8.93 18.62
N ASN A 4 11.98 -10.13 18.83
CA ASN A 4 12.24 -11.28 17.96
C ASN A 4 11.60 -11.12 16.59
N ILE A 5 10.41 -10.50 16.51
CA ILE A 5 9.73 -10.18 15.26
C ILE A 5 10.54 -9.14 14.49
N ASP A 6 11.01 -8.08 15.15
CA ASP A 6 11.82 -7.03 14.50
C ASP A 6 13.17 -7.52 14.01
N GLN A 7 13.75 -8.52 14.68
CA GLN A 7 14.96 -9.19 14.22
C GLN A 7 14.79 -9.91 12.88
N PHE A 8 13.57 -10.24 12.44
CA PHE A 8 13.33 -10.90 11.14
C PHE A 8 13.87 -10.07 9.98
N LEU A 9 13.76 -8.75 10.08
CA LEU A 9 14.13 -7.83 9.02
C LEU A 9 15.44 -7.09 9.30
N ALA A 10 16.05 -7.23 10.47
CA ALA A 10 17.15 -6.38 10.95
C ALA A 10 18.38 -6.39 10.02
N ASN A 11 18.69 -7.53 9.41
CA ASN A 11 19.86 -7.68 8.53
C ASN A 11 19.53 -7.47 7.04
N GLU A 12 18.27 -7.21 6.70
CA GLU A 12 17.81 -7.05 5.32
C GLU A 12 17.75 -5.56 4.95
N THR A 13 18.84 -5.03 4.39
CA THR A 13 18.99 -3.58 4.11
C THR A 13 17.82 -3.01 3.30
N ARG A 14 17.40 -3.68 2.23
CA ARG A 14 16.25 -3.21 1.40
C ARG A 14 14.93 -3.23 2.16
N LEU A 15 14.74 -4.18 3.07
CA LEU A 15 13.52 -4.26 3.88
C LEU A 15 13.55 -3.17 4.97
N GLN A 16 14.73 -2.79 5.46
CA GLN A 16 14.88 -1.64 6.34
C GLN A 16 14.60 -0.32 5.61
N GLU A 17 15.09 -0.13 4.39
CA GLU A 17 14.73 1.03 3.54
C GLU A 17 13.22 1.11 3.30
N TYR A 18 12.57 -0.04 3.12
CA TYR A 18 11.11 -0.11 3.03
C TYR A 18 10.42 0.35 4.32
N LEU A 19 10.89 -0.11 5.49
CA LEU A 19 10.34 0.30 6.79
C LEU A 19 10.57 1.78 7.07
N VAL A 20 11.70 2.35 6.64
CA VAL A 20 11.96 3.79 6.66
C VAL A 20 10.90 4.53 5.83
N TRP A 21 10.64 4.06 4.60
CA TRP A 21 9.59 4.65 3.77
C TRP A 21 8.20 4.51 4.40
N VAL A 22 7.86 3.36 5.00
CA VAL A 22 6.59 3.16 5.73
C VAL A 22 6.45 4.17 6.86
N ARG A 23 7.48 4.31 7.70
CA ARG A 23 7.51 5.28 8.81
C ARG A 23 7.28 6.70 8.29
N ASP A 24 8.08 7.13 7.32
CA ASP A 24 8.03 8.50 6.78
C ASP A 24 6.69 8.77 6.10
N LYS A 25 6.15 7.79 5.36
CA LYS A 25 4.87 7.92 4.68
C LYS A 25 3.72 8.01 5.67
N SER A 26 3.70 7.16 6.69
CA SER A 26 2.66 7.21 7.73
C SER A 26 2.68 8.52 8.51
N ASN A 27 3.87 9.04 8.84
CA ASN A 27 4.01 10.32 9.54
C ASN A 27 3.61 11.52 8.67
N SER A 28 3.61 11.38 7.33
CA SER A 28 3.19 12.45 6.41
C SER A 28 1.67 12.61 6.29
N VAL A 29 0.89 11.73 6.94
CA VAL A 29 -0.56 11.66 6.79
C VAL A 29 -1.23 12.10 8.08
N GLU A 30 -2.02 13.17 7.99
CA GLU A 30 -2.89 13.58 9.09
C GLU A 30 -4.14 12.68 9.11
N ALA A 31 -4.25 11.84 10.13
CA ALA A 31 -5.37 10.92 10.32
C ALA A 31 -5.66 10.73 11.81
N ASP A 32 -6.94 10.58 12.17
CA ASP A 32 -7.37 10.35 13.56
C ASP A 32 -7.10 8.91 14.03
N GLN A 33 -6.68 8.02 13.13
CA GLN A 33 -6.36 6.62 13.43
C GLN A 33 -5.02 6.50 14.19
N LYS A 34 -4.89 5.44 15.00
CA LYS A 34 -3.62 5.09 15.65
C LYS A 34 -2.51 4.92 14.60
N ILE A 35 -1.32 5.44 14.88
CA ILE A 35 -0.18 5.41 13.96
C ILE A 35 0.20 3.99 13.54
N ALA A 36 0.05 3.01 14.44
CA ALA A 36 0.23 1.59 14.16
C ALA A 36 -0.61 1.10 12.97
N ALA A 37 -1.89 1.49 12.90
CA ALA A 37 -2.80 1.10 11.84
C ALA A 37 -2.44 1.78 10.50
N ILE A 38 -1.99 3.03 10.55
CA ILE A 38 -1.52 3.77 9.37
C ILE A 38 -0.25 3.11 8.81
N ARG A 39 0.70 2.74 9.67
CA ARG A 39 1.91 2.02 9.27
C ARG A 39 1.60 0.63 8.75
N GLU A 40 0.71 -0.12 9.39
CA GLU A 40 0.26 -1.40 8.84
C GLU A 40 -0.30 -1.20 7.44
N PHE A 41 -1.17 -0.20 7.22
CA PHE A 41 -1.73 0.08 5.90
C PHE A 41 -0.64 0.30 4.83
N TYR A 42 0.32 1.20 5.07
CA TYR A 42 1.37 1.50 4.10
C TYR A 42 2.39 0.37 3.95
N TYR A 43 2.75 -0.32 5.04
CA TYR A 43 3.60 -1.51 4.99
C TYR A 43 3.02 -2.57 4.07
N SER A 44 1.72 -2.69 4.13
CA SER A 44 0.98 -3.75 3.49
C SER A 44 0.72 -3.32 2.01
N LEU A 45 0.92 -2.06 1.62
CA LEU A 45 0.67 -1.53 0.26
C LEU A 45 1.42 -2.26 -0.86
N HIS A 46 2.53 -2.95 -0.52
CA HIS A 46 3.28 -3.72 -1.50
C HIS A 46 2.41 -4.85 -2.11
N PRO A 47 2.34 -4.97 -3.46
CA PRO A 47 1.47 -5.93 -4.16
C PRO A 47 1.59 -7.37 -3.68
N SER A 48 2.79 -7.80 -3.32
CA SER A 48 3.06 -9.19 -2.92
C SER A 48 2.63 -9.53 -1.48
N LEU A 49 2.11 -8.54 -0.73
CA LEU A 49 1.65 -8.69 0.66
C LEU A 49 0.12 -8.69 0.76
N ASP A 50 -0.57 -8.83 -0.37
CA ASP A 50 -2.02 -8.75 -0.49
C ASP A 50 -2.69 -10.00 0.13
N HIS A 51 -2.83 -9.97 1.45
CA HIS A 51 -3.63 -10.92 2.22
C HIS A 51 -4.63 -10.10 3.04
N ASP A 52 -5.86 -10.06 2.53
CA ASP A 52 -7.08 -9.52 3.14
C ASP A 52 -6.97 -8.11 3.74
N ARG A 53 -7.56 -7.12 3.04
CA ARG A 53 -7.71 -5.76 3.59
C ARG A 53 -9.13 -5.23 3.59
N ASN A 54 -9.49 -4.79 4.80
CA ASN A 54 -10.76 -4.20 5.17
C ASN A 54 -10.52 -2.83 5.84
N PHE A 55 -9.69 -1.97 5.25
CA PHE A 55 -9.43 -0.62 5.75
C PHE A 55 -9.50 0.43 4.63
N SER A 56 -10.35 1.44 4.83
CA SER A 56 -10.62 2.55 3.91
C SER A 56 -9.70 3.74 4.19
N LEU A 57 -8.60 3.86 3.44
CA LEU A 57 -7.96 5.13 3.11
C LEU A 57 -8.24 5.40 1.64
N TYR A 58 -9.41 6.00 1.40
CA TYR A 58 -10.23 5.88 0.18
C TYR A 58 -9.55 6.27 -1.15
N LEU A 59 -8.41 6.99 -1.12
CA LEU A 59 -7.67 7.41 -2.31
C LEU A 59 -6.38 6.61 -2.52
N ASP A 60 -5.58 6.45 -1.46
CA ASP A 60 -4.30 5.74 -1.52
C ASP A 60 -4.51 4.23 -1.68
N LEU A 61 -5.51 3.65 -1.01
CA LEU A 61 -5.89 2.23 -1.16
C LEU A 61 -6.34 1.94 -2.59
N TYR A 62 -7.14 2.85 -3.14
CA TYR A 62 -7.83 2.62 -4.40
C TYR A 62 -6.85 2.64 -5.57
N LEU A 63 -5.94 3.61 -5.59
CA LEU A 63 -4.91 3.70 -6.64
C LEU A 63 -3.75 2.72 -6.42
N SER A 64 -3.44 2.33 -5.17
CA SER A 64 -2.46 1.27 -4.91
C SER A 64 -2.92 -0.11 -5.38
N LEU A 65 -4.22 -0.43 -5.23
CA LEU A 65 -4.82 -1.68 -5.73
C LEU A 65 -4.71 -1.81 -7.26
N TYR A 66 -4.68 -0.70 -7.98
CA TYR A 66 -4.45 -0.70 -9.42
C TYR A 66 -2.98 -0.86 -9.81
N LEU A 67 -2.07 -0.35 -8.99
CA LEU A 67 -0.63 -0.52 -9.20
C LEU A 67 -0.19 -1.97 -8.95
N SER A 68 -0.87 -2.69 -8.05
CA SER A 68 -0.59 -4.08 -7.68
C SER A 68 -1.11 -5.13 -8.66
N CYS A 69 -2.11 -4.81 -9.48
CA CYS A 69 -2.66 -5.75 -10.46
C CYS A 69 -1.62 -6.04 -11.56
N ASP A 70 -1.07 -7.25 -11.57
CA ASP A 70 -0.23 -7.76 -12.65
C ASP A 70 -1.15 -8.19 -13.81
N PHE A 71 -0.86 -7.74 -15.04
CA PHE A 71 -1.70 -7.99 -16.22
C PHE A 71 -1.46 -9.41 -16.77
N SER A 72 -1.53 -10.43 -15.92
CA SER A 72 -1.44 -11.82 -16.36
C SER A 72 -2.78 -12.27 -16.91
N GLN A 73 -2.90 -12.21 -18.24
CA GLN A 73 -3.86 -12.87 -19.16
C GLN A 73 -5.38 -12.82 -18.92
N ASP A 74 -5.86 -12.47 -17.73
CA ASP A 74 -7.25 -12.10 -17.49
C ASP A 74 -7.28 -10.64 -17.05
N ILE A 75 -7.69 -9.77 -17.96
CA ILE A 75 -8.07 -8.40 -17.62
C ILE A 75 -9.22 -8.53 -16.63
N ASN A 76 -8.90 -8.36 -15.34
CA ASN A 76 -9.83 -8.48 -14.24
C ASN A 76 -11.08 -7.66 -14.58
N LEU A 77 -12.27 -8.25 -14.43
CA LEU A 77 -13.54 -7.57 -14.77
C LEU A 77 -13.67 -6.20 -14.09
N LYS A 78 -13.04 -6.01 -12.92
CA LYS A 78 -12.94 -4.74 -12.20
C LYS A 78 -12.14 -3.64 -12.92
N LEU A 79 -11.19 -3.99 -13.79
CA LEU A 79 -10.38 -3.04 -14.57
C LEU A 79 -11.13 -2.49 -15.80
N LEU A 80 -12.18 -3.18 -16.26
CA LEU A 80 -12.98 -2.77 -17.43
C LEU A 80 -13.89 -1.58 -17.15
N ASP A 81 -14.04 -1.19 -15.87
CA ASP A 81 -14.83 -0.02 -15.47
C ASP A 81 -14.11 0.75 -14.36
N LEU A 82 -12.90 1.20 -14.68
CA LEU A 82 -12.02 2.02 -13.84
C LEU A 82 -12.50 3.48 -13.68
N SER A 83 -13.40 3.89 -14.57
CA SER A 83 -13.88 5.27 -14.67
C SER A 83 -14.62 5.78 -13.43
N PRO A 84 -15.48 5.03 -12.70
CA PRO A 84 -16.16 5.52 -11.49
C PRO A 84 -15.17 5.85 -10.38
N ASP A 85 -14.16 5.02 -10.27
CA ASP A 85 -13.21 5.07 -9.20
C ASP A 85 -12.19 6.18 -9.38
N LEU A 86 -11.70 6.31 -10.61
CA LEU A 86 -10.84 7.43 -10.98
C LEU A 86 -11.59 8.76 -10.88
N ASN A 87 -12.89 8.81 -11.22
CA ASN A 87 -13.74 9.98 -11.00
C ASN A 87 -13.82 10.37 -9.52
N SER A 88 -14.06 9.38 -8.65
CA SER A 88 -14.07 9.59 -7.20
C SER A 88 -12.72 10.11 -6.72
N ALA A 89 -11.63 9.49 -7.18
CA ALA A 89 -10.27 9.89 -6.86
C ALA A 89 -9.98 11.35 -7.27
N ILE A 90 -10.36 11.74 -8.48
CA ILE A 90 -10.23 13.11 -9.00
C ILE A 90 -11.00 14.10 -8.13
N LYS A 91 -12.26 13.77 -7.78
CA LYS A 91 -13.15 14.64 -6.99
C LYS A 91 -12.54 14.97 -5.62
N HIS A 92 -11.90 14.00 -4.99
CA HIS A 92 -11.31 14.12 -3.66
C HIS A 92 -9.81 14.50 -3.67
N CYS A 93 -9.19 14.62 -4.85
CA CYS A 93 -7.76 14.94 -4.94
C CYS A 93 -7.51 16.43 -4.64
N LEU A 94 -6.92 16.74 -3.48
CA LEU A 94 -6.58 18.11 -3.09
C LEU A 94 -5.41 18.71 -3.89
N ASP A 95 -4.46 17.89 -4.34
CA ASP A 95 -3.34 18.36 -5.16
C ASP A 95 -3.81 18.66 -6.58
N ARG A 96 -3.70 19.92 -6.98
CA ARG A 96 -4.14 20.40 -8.29
C ARG A 96 -3.40 19.72 -9.45
N LYS A 97 -2.08 19.58 -9.36
CA LYS A 97 -1.27 19.01 -10.45
C LYS A 97 -1.54 17.53 -10.60
N LEU A 98 -1.67 16.80 -9.49
CA LEU A 98 -2.08 15.41 -9.51
C LEU A 98 -3.49 15.26 -10.09
N ARG A 99 -4.45 16.12 -9.69
CA ARG A 99 -5.82 16.10 -10.21
C ARG A 99 -5.84 16.28 -11.73
N GLU A 100 -5.07 17.23 -12.26
CA GLU A 100 -4.96 17.47 -13.71
C GLU A 100 -4.44 16.22 -14.45
N ILE A 101 -3.41 15.54 -13.91
CA ILE A 101 -2.88 14.29 -14.49
C ILE A 101 -3.92 13.16 -14.42
N LEU A 102 -4.61 13.01 -13.30
CA LEU A 102 -5.67 11.99 -13.16
C LEU A 102 -6.83 12.24 -14.14
N GLN A 103 -7.19 13.50 -14.38
CA GLN A 103 -8.19 13.86 -15.40
C GLN A 103 -7.74 13.53 -16.82
N GLN A 104 -6.46 13.75 -17.15
CA GLN A 104 -5.90 13.34 -18.44
C GLN A 104 -5.94 11.82 -18.60
N LEU A 105 -5.53 11.07 -17.59
CA LEU A 105 -5.59 9.61 -17.58
C LEU A 105 -7.03 9.10 -17.70
N GLN A 106 -7.98 9.78 -17.09
CA GLN A 106 -9.40 9.45 -17.19
C GLN A 106 -9.93 9.59 -18.61
N GLN A 107 -9.55 10.66 -19.31
CA GLN A 107 -9.98 10.92 -20.70
C GLN A 107 -9.43 9.89 -21.69
N GLN A 108 -8.33 9.19 -21.35
CA GLN A 108 -7.78 8.13 -22.18
C GLN A 108 -8.58 6.82 -22.09
N LEU A 109 -9.35 6.61 -21.01
CA LEU A 109 -10.07 5.37 -20.78
C LEU A 109 -11.18 5.16 -21.82
N PRO A 110 -11.43 3.90 -22.25
CA PRO A 110 -12.53 3.59 -23.14
C PRO A 110 -13.87 3.93 -22.45
N ASP A 111 -14.85 4.39 -23.24
CA ASP A 111 -16.19 4.68 -22.74
C ASP A 111 -16.81 3.47 -22.05
N ARG A 112 -17.61 3.72 -21.00
CA ARG A 112 -18.20 2.68 -20.15
C ARG A 112 -19.14 1.79 -20.92
N ASP A 113 -19.84 2.33 -21.91
CA ASP A 113 -20.84 1.61 -22.68
C ASP A 113 -20.23 0.81 -23.86
N LEU A 114 -18.90 0.86 -24.04
CA LEU A 114 -18.22 0.06 -25.07
C LEU A 114 -18.25 -1.43 -24.75
N ASP A 115 -18.29 -2.21 -25.83
CA ASP A 115 -18.22 -3.66 -25.77
C ASP A 115 -16.97 -4.16 -25.01
N ARG A 116 -17.15 -5.27 -24.30
CA ARG A 116 -16.12 -5.88 -23.46
C ARG A 116 -14.84 -6.21 -24.25
N GLU A 117 -14.96 -6.71 -25.48
CA GLU A 117 -13.80 -7.07 -26.29
C GLU A 117 -13.04 -5.82 -26.77
N ILE A 118 -13.76 -4.73 -27.06
CA ILE A 118 -13.13 -3.44 -27.39
C ILE A 118 -12.32 -2.94 -26.19
N LYS A 119 -12.90 -2.97 -24.99
CA LYS A 119 -12.19 -2.58 -23.76
C LYS A 119 -10.98 -3.47 -23.49
N LYS A 120 -11.09 -4.79 -23.72
CA LYS A 120 -9.96 -5.72 -23.59
C LYS A 120 -8.83 -5.37 -24.55
N GLN A 121 -9.14 -5.08 -25.81
CA GLN A 121 -8.14 -4.67 -26.81
C GLN A 121 -7.48 -3.35 -26.42
N TRP A 122 -8.25 -2.38 -25.92
CA TRP A 122 -7.69 -1.14 -25.42
C TRP A 122 -6.69 -1.37 -24.28
N TRP A 123 -7.05 -2.19 -23.28
CA TRP A 123 -6.15 -2.52 -22.16
C TRP A 123 -4.90 -3.27 -22.62
N LYS A 124 -5.04 -4.18 -23.58
CA LYS A 124 -3.89 -4.90 -24.17
C LYS A 124 -2.91 -3.95 -24.85
N ASN A 125 -3.41 -2.91 -25.53
CA ASN A 125 -2.59 -1.99 -26.33
C ASN A 125 -2.06 -0.80 -25.54
N ASN A 126 -2.83 -0.27 -24.57
CA ASN A 126 -2.53 0.98 -23.88
C ASN A 126 -2.30 0.81 -22.37
N GLY A 127 -2.73 -0.32 -21.79
CA GLY A 127 -2.79 -0.51 -20.35
C GLY A 127 -1.45 -0.40 -19.63
N ALA A 128 -0.37 -0.91 -20.25
CA ALA A 128 0.99 -0.82 -19.69
C ALA A 128 1.46 0.64 -19.58
N THR A 129 1.29 1.41 -20.66
CA THR A 129 1.63 2.85 -20.70
C THR A 129 0.79 3.62 -19.70
N TRP A 130 -0.53 3.42 -19.71
CA TRP A 130 -1.46 4.09 -18.81
C TRP A 130 -1.13 3.81 -17.33
N LYS A 131 -0.84 2.55 -16.98
CA LYS A 131 -0.43 2.15 -15.63
C LYS A 131 0.87 2.82 -15.22
N ASN A 132 1.84 2.91 -16.12
CA ASN A 132 3.10 3.57 -15.84
C ASN A 132 2.93 5.07 -15.61
N GLU A 133 2.13 5.76 -16.44
CA GLU A 133 1.81 7.17 -16.26
C GLU A 133 1.14 7.43 -14.90
N LEU A 134 0.15 6.60 -14.55
CA LEU A 134 -0.49 6.64 -13.23
C LEU A 134 0.56 6.44 -12.13
N ARG A 135 1.41 5.41 -12.23
CA ARG A 135 2.46 5.13 -11.24
C ARG A 135 3.39 6.32 -11.04
N GLN A 136 3.89 6.93 -12.11
CA GLN A 136 4.78 8.08 -12.01
C GLN A 136 4.11 9.25 -11.31
N ALA A 137 2.82 9.49 -11.58
CA ALA A 137 2.05 10.50 -10.87
C ALA A 137 1.93 10.16 -9.37
N MET A 138 1.64 8.90 -9.02
CA MET A 138 1.51 8.46 -7.63
C MET A 138 2.85 8.54 -6.88
N ILE A 139 3.96 8.15 -7.50
CA ILE A 139 5.30 8.28 -6.91
C ILE A 139 5.60 9.76 -6.65
N LYS A 140 5.38 10.61 -7.66
CA LYS A 140 5.75 12.03 -7.57
C LYS A 140 4.92 12.83 -6.56
N TYR A 141 3.60 12.64 -6.54
CA TYR A 141 2.70 13.49 -5.75
C TYR A 141 2.19 12.84 -4.47
N ARG A 142 2.29 11.51 -4.34
CA ARG A 142 1.85 10.76 -3.17
C ARG A 142 2.96 9.98 -2.48
N ASN A 143 4.14 9.85 -3.10
CA ASN A 143 5.25 9.03 -2.61
C ASN A 143 4.83 7.56 -2.42
N ILE A 144 4.01 7.01 -3.33
CA ILE A 144 3.56 5.61 -3.30
C ILE A 144 3.71 4.95 -4.67
N GLY A 145 3.79 3.62 -4.71
CA GLY A 145 3.88 2.86 -5.96
C GLY A 145 5.30 2.56 -6.43
N HIS A 146 6.28 2.71 -5.54
CA HIS A 146 7.69 2.43 -5.80
C HIS A 146 7.93 0.96 -6.16
N GLU A 147 8.85 0.75 -7.11
CA GLU A 147 9.31 -0.59 -7.50
C GLU A 147 10.51 -0.99 -6.64
N TRP A 148 10.23 -1.61 -5.50
CA TRP A 148 11.25 -2.04 -4.55
C TRP A 148 12.09 -3.22 -5.04
N ASN A 149 11.62 -3.94 -6.07
CA ASN A 149 12.32 -5.08 -6.68
C ASN A 149 12.80 -6.13 -5.66
N PHE A 150 11.93 -6.46 -4.70
CA PHE A 150 12.19 -7.51 -3.73
C PHE A 150 12.26 -8.88 -4.41
N ASN A 151 13.20 -9.70 -3.97
CA ASN A 151 13.24 -11.10 -4.39
C ASN A 151 12.20 -11.94 -3.61
N GLN A 152 12.01 -13.20 -4.00
CA GLN A 152 11.01 -14.07 -3.36
C GLN A 152 11.28 -14.28 -1.86
N GLN A 153 12.54 -14.41 -1.44
CA GLN A 153 12.90 -14.56 -0.02
C GLN A 153 12.53 -13.31 0.78
N GLN A 154 12.78 -12.12 0.24
CA GLN A 154 12.43 -10.84 0.84
C GLN A 154 10.92 -10.65 0.96
N ILE A 155 10.17 -11.03 -0.08
CA ILE A 155 8.70 -11.03 -0.03
C ILE A 155 8.20 -11.95 1.08
N GLU A 156 8.77 -13.15 1.21
CA GLU A 156 8.34 -14.10 2.23
C GLU A 156 8.68 -13.62 3.65
N LEU A 157 9.84 -12.99 3.84
CA LEU A 157 10.19 -12.32 5.09
C LEU A 157 9.21 -11.19 5.43
N LEU A 158 8.84 -10.37 4.45
CA LEU A 158 7.85 -9.30 4.66
C LEU A 158 6.47 -9.86 5.06
N LYS A 159 6.04 -10.98 4.48
CA LYS A 159 4.79 -11.66 4.87
C LYS A 159 4.89 -12.22 6.29
N GLN A 160 5.99 -12.90 6.63
CA GLN A 160 6.19 -13.44 7.98
C GLN A 160 6.20 -12.32 9.03
N TYR A 161 6.88 -11.20 8.74
CA TYR A 161 6.88 -10.03 9.60
C TYR A 161 5.46 -9.45 9.76
N LEU A 162 4.68 -9.32 8.68
CA LEU A 162 3.29 -8.85 8.75
C LEU A 162 2.43 -9.77 9.62
N THR A 163 2.45 -11.08 9.35
CA THR A 163 1.66 -12.08 10.07
C THR A 163 2.03 -12.09 11.56
N ALA A 164 3.33 -12.03 11.88
CA ALA A 164 3.77 -12.00 13.28
C ALA A 164 3.32 -10.72 14.01
N ASN A 165 3.37 -9.55 13.36
CA ASN A 165 2.87 -8.31 13.94
C ASN A 165 1.35 -8.29 14.10
N LYS A 166 0.60 -8.84 13.15
CA LYS A 166 -0.86 -9.03 13.27
C LYS A 166 -1.20 -9.93 14.46
N LEU A 167 -0.52 -11.07 14.60
CA LEU A 167 -0.71 -11.97 15.75
C LEU A 167 -0.36 -11.28 17.07
N LEU A 168 0.73 -10.49 17.11
CA LEU A 168 1.09 -9.71 18.29
C LEU A 168 -0.03 -8.72 18.67
N MET A 169 -0.61 -8.03 17.68
CA MET A 169 -1.75 -7.13 17.90
C MET A 169 -3.00 -7.86 18.40
N GLU A 170 -3.31 -9.03 17.86
CA GLU A 170 -4.39 -9.90 18.37
C GLU A 170 -4.14 -10.32 19.82
N CYS A 171 -2.90 -10.72 20.14
CA CYS A 171 -2.51 -11.04 21.51
C CYS A 171 -2.67 -9.84 22.45
N LEU A 172 -2.21 -8.65 22.05
CA LEU A 172 -2.40 -7.44 22.85
C LEU A 172 -3.89 -7.17 23.07
N ASN A 173 -4.73 -7.26 22.04
CA ASN A 173 -6.16 -6.97 22.13
C ASN A 173 -6.97 -8.03 22.90
N SER A 174 -6.38 -9.18 23.22
CA SER A 174 -6.98 -10.20 24.09
C SER A 174 -6.83 -9.85 25.59
N GLU A 175 -7.19 -10.76 26.49
CA GLU A 175 -7.01 -10.61 27.96
C GLU A 175 -5.53 -10.68 28.41
N CYS A 176 -4.59 -10.25 27.55
CA CYS A 176 -3.18 -10.22 27.85
C CYS A 176 -2.86 -9.19 28.94
N TYR A 177 -2.25 -9.65 30.02
CA TYR A 177 -1.85 -8.80 31.15
C TYR A 177 -0.50 -8.12 30.86
N VAL A 178 -0.57 -6.98 30.18
CA VAL A 178 0.54 -6.04 29.96
C VAL A 178 0.14 -4.67 30.46
N SER A 179 1.11 -3.90 30.99
CA SER A 179 0.84 -2.53 31.41
C SER A 179 0.43 -1.68 30.21
N ARG A 180 -0.28 -0.59 30.48
CA ARG A 180 -0.73 0.33 29.43
C ARG A 180 0.46 0.95 28.69
N GLU A 181 1.50 1.30 29.44
CA GLU A 181 2.72 1.91 28.92
C GLU A 181 3.45 0.97 27.97
N VAL A 182 3.62 -0.30 28.36
CA VAL A 182 4.25 -1.33 27.51
C VAL A 182 3.41 -1.59 26.25
N ARG A 183 2.09 -1.57 26.37
CA ARG A 183 1.20 -1.73 25.21
C ARG A 183 1.33 -0.58 24.23
N GLU A 184 1.31 0.66 24.72
CA GLU A 184 1.48 1.86 23.90
C GLU A 184 2.86 1.85 23.22
N GLU A 185 3.93 1.48 23.94
CA GLU A 185 5.28 1.33 23.36
C GLU A 185 5.34 0.28 22.25
N ILE A 186 4.69 -0.88 22.43
CA ILE A 186 4.64 -1.91 21.39
C ILE A 186 3.86 -1.40 20.17
N GLU A 187 2.68 -0.82 20.38
CA GLU A 187 1.85 -0.28 19.28
C GLU A 187 2.61 0.82 18.50
N ASP A 188 3.24 1.75 19.22
CA ASP A 188 4.00 2.87 18.63
C ASP A 188 5.30 2.45 17.96
N SER A 189 5.76 1.21 18.16
CA SER A 189 6.96 0.65 17.51
C SER A 189 6.65 -0.34 16.39
N LEU A 190 5.38 -0.61 16.08
CA LEU A 190 5.01 -1.50 14.98
C LEU A 190 5.44 -0.92 13.62
N PHE A 191 6.01 -1.80 12.80
CA PHE A 191 6.46 -1.51 11.43
C PHE A 191 7.46 -0.33 11.33
N LEU A 192 8.24 -0.08 12.38
CA LEU A 192 9.37 0.86 12.35
C LEU A 192 10.65 0.16 11.87
N PRO A 193 11.58 0.91 11.24
CA PRO A 193 12.90 0.38 10.93
C PRO A 193 13.64 0.07 12.23
N PHE A 194 14.49 -0.95 12.19
CA PHE A 194 15.18 -1.49 13.35
C PHE A 194 16.06 -0.43 14.06
N ALA A 195 16.62 0.52 13.31
CA ALA A 195 17.42 1.61 13.84
C ALA A 195 16.63 2.60 14.74
N ASP A 196 15.30 2.62 14.62
CA ASP A 196 14.42 3.49 15.41
C ASP A 196 13.84 2.76 16.64
N LEU A 197 14.20 1.47 16.83
CA LEU A 197 13.73 0.68 17.95
C LEU A 197 14.70 0.84 19.12
N ASN A 198 14.19 1.25 20.28
CA ASN A 198 14.96 1.42 21.50
C ASN A 198 15.22 0.06 22.18
N TYR A 199 16.00 -0.80 21.53
CA TYR A 199 16.47 -2.03 22.16
C TYR A 199 17.84 -1.81 22.79
N ASP A 200 17.86 -1.87 24.12
CA ASP A 200 19.08 -2.05 24.91
C ASP A 200 19.83 -3.34 24.52
#